data_AF-A0A2I0NXA2-F1
#
_entry.id   AF-A0A2I0NXA2-F1
#
_cell.length_a   1.000
_cell.length_b   1.000
_cell.length_c   1.000
_cell.angle_alpha   90.00
_cell.angle_beta   90.00
_cell.angle_gamma   90.00
#
_symmetry.space_group_name_H-M   'P 1'
#
loop_
_entity.id
_entity.type
_entity.pdbx_description
1 polymer ?
#
loop_
_entity_poly.entity_id
_entity_poly.type
_entity_poly.pdbx_seq_one_letter_code
_entity_poly.pdbx_strand_id
1 'polypeptide(L)'
;MEHDDVIIGLEIHCQLNTMSKLFCGCSTDFREDEPNTHTCPVCLGLPGSMPVLNKRVVEFAMRVGKALNCSIREECDFSRKNYFYPDLDKAYQITQYDKPLAEWGKLLIEGEDGEKEIRITRVHIEEDPGRSVHMGTTDRGKYTLVDYNRAGIPLIEIVTEPDLRSPKEARRFLNKLRATLEYLDVFDSEKEGSLRVDANISLKGSGRVEVKNISSYKGVEKALTFEITRQRNVIRRGQVVARETRHFVEARGVTTSSRS
;
A
#
# COMPACT_ATOMS: atom_id res chain seq x y z
N MET A 1 1.02 -23.53 -20.92
CA MET A 1 1.44 -22.15 -20.57
C MET A 1 1.33 -22.08 -19.06
N GLU A 2 2.43 -22.50 -18.44
CA GLU A 2 2.53 -22.81 -17.01
C GLU A 2 2.42 -21.55 -16.15
N HIS A 3 2.03 -21.73 -14.89
CA HIS A 3 1.98 -20.65 -13.89
C HIS A 3 3.35 -19.99 -13.68
N ASP A 4 4.44 -20.68 -14.00
CA ASP A 4 5.82 -20.23 -13.78
C ASP A 4 6.25 -19.02 -14.63
N ASP A 5 5.49 -18.67 -15.67
CA ASP A 5 5.76 -17.47 -16.46
C ASP A 5 5.24 -16.19 -15.79
N VAL A 6 4.43 -16.28 -14.73
CA VAL A 6 3.83 -15.12 -14.08
C VAL A 6 4.67 -14.73 -12.86
N ILE A 7 5.07 -13.47 -12.78
CA ILE A 7 5.87 -12.93 -11.68
C ILE A 7 5.09 -11.79 -11.04
N ILE A 8 4.69 -11.96 -9.77
CA ILE A 8 3.88 -10.98 -9.03
C ILE A 8 4.58 -10.62 -7.73
N GLY A 9 4.63 -9.32 -7.42
CA GLY A 9 4.99 -8.76 -6.11
C GLY A 9 3.93 -7.77 -5.65
N LEU A 10 3.76 -7.62 -4.34
CA LEU A 10 2.73 -6.77 -3.75
C LEU A 10 3.37 -5.72 -2.83
N GLU A 11 2.81 -4.51 -2.87
CA GLU A 11 3.09 -3.41 -1.95
C GLU A 11 1.80 -3.15 -1.15
N ILE A 12 1.84 -3.48 0.14
CA ILE A 12 0.67 -3.45 1.01
C ILE A 12 0.81 -2.31 2.02
N HIS A 13 -0.08 -1.34 1.96
CA HIS A 13 -0.18 -0.28 2.96
C HIS A 13 -1.28 -0.66 3.96
N CYS A 14 -0.93 -0.74 5.24
CA CYS A 14 -1.85 -1.03 6.33
C CYS A 14 -1.90 0.14 7.30
N GLN A 15 -3.10 0.69 7.51
CA GLN A 15 -3.36 1.70 8.53
C GLN A 15 -3.37 1.07 9.91
N LEU A 16 -2.50 1.55 10.80
CA LEU A 16 -2.43 1.07 12.16
C LEU A 16 -3.56 1.63 13.02
N ASN A 17 -4.10 0.80 13.91
CA ASN A 17 -5.17 1.15 14.85
C ASN A 17 -4.61 1.80 16.12
N THR A 18 -3.98 2.96 15.98
CA THR A 18 -3.54 3.78 17.13
C THR A 18 -4.61 4.79 17.53
N MET A 19 -4.44 5.45 18.69
CA MET A 19 -5.33 6.54 19.13
C MET A 19 -4.91 7.91 18.57
N SER A 20 -3.61 8.08 18.31
CA SER A 20 -3.04 9.33 17.79
C SER A 20 -2.23 9.10 16.53
N LYS A 21 -2.05 10.17 15.76
CA LYS A 21 -1.28 10.21 14.51
C LYS A 21 0.20 9.84 14.71
N LEU A 22 0.92 9.64 13.60
CA LEU A 22 2.29 9.13 13.62
C LEU A 22 3.27 10.13 14.25
N PHE A 23 3.09 11.42 13.94
CA PHE A 23 4.03 12.47 14.33
C PHE A 23 3.41 13.58 15.20
N CYS A 24 2.15 13.44 15.63
CA CYS A 24 1.47 14.40 16.48
C CYS A 24 0.36 13.75 17.33
N GLY A 25 -0.20 14.52 18.27
CA GLY A 25 -1.22 14.06 19.21
C GLY A 25 -2.67 14.07 18.68
N CYS A 26 -2.92 14.48 17.43
CA CYS A 26 -4.28 14.46 16.87
C CYS A 26 -4.85 13.05 16.85
N SER A 27 -6.16 12.94 17.06
CA SER A 27 -6.88 11.67 16.98
C SER A 27 -6.83 11.11 15.56
N THR A 28 -6.86 9.78 15.47
CA THR A 28 -6.99 9.03 14.21
C THR A 28 -8.43 8.61 13.91
N ASP A 29 -9.36 8.95 14.80
CA ASP A 29 -10.77 8.62 14.68
C ASP A 29 -11.53 9.78 14.02
N PHE A 30 -11.34 9.92 12.71
CA PHE A 30 -11.80 11.09 11.95
C PHE A 30 -12.91 10.80 10.93
N ARG A 31 -13.29 9.52 10.76
CA ARG A 31 -14.10 9.07 9.60
C ARG A 31 -15.53 9.62 9.60
N GLU A 32 -16.10 9.82 10.78
CA GLU A 32 -17.47 10.32 10.97
C GLU A 32 -17.51 11.83 11.26
N ASP A 33 -16.35 12.49 11.33
CA ASP A 33 -16.24 13.89 11.69
C ASP A 33 -16.08 14.81 10.49
N GLU A 34 -16.38 16.09 10.70
CA GLU A 34 -16.30 17.11 9.66
C GLU A 34 -14.86 17.29 9.13
N PRO A 35 -14.68 17.68 7.85
CA PRO A 35 -13.37 17.88 7.25
C PRO A 35 -12.48 18.82 8.05
N ASN A 36 -11.18 18.49 8.12
CA ASN A 36 -10.12 19.29 8.76
C ASN A 36 -10.28 19.54 10.28
N THR A 37 -11.10 18.78 11.00
CA THR A 37 -11.28 18.87 12.46
C THR A 37 -10.19 18.14 13.27
N HIS A 38 -9.55 17.12 12.70
CA HIS A 38 -8.48 16.32 13.32
C HIS A 38 -7.09 16.79 12.90
N THR A 39 -6.86 18.09 13.00
CA THR A 39 -5.65 18.72 12.47
C THR A 39 -4.90 19.53 13.53
N CYS A 40 -3.61 19.74 13.31
CA CYS A 40 -2.76 20.58 14.13
C CYS A 40 -1.59 21.13 13.28
N PRO A 41 -0.78 22.07 13.79
CA PRO A 41 0.33 22.63 13.04
C PRO A 41 1.30 21.61 12.43
N VAL A 42 1.52 20.47 13.11
CA VAL A 42 2.45 19.42 12.64
C VAL A 42 1.90 18.67 11.43
N CYS A 43 0.67 18.18 11.51
CA CYS A 43 0.06 17.40 10.41
C CYS A 43 -0.58 18.27 9.31
N LEU A 44 -0.45 19.59 9.44
CA LEU A 44 -0.74 20.58 8.39
C LEU A 44 0.55 21.17 7.80
N GLY A 45 1.73 20.72 8.25
CA GLY A 45 3.01 21.20 7.74
C GLY A 45 3.24 22.70 7.95
N LEU A 46 2.64 23.30 9.00
CA LEU A 46 2.75 24.73 9.24
C LEU A 46 4.20 25.11 9.61
N PRO A 47 4.65 26.32 9.25
CA PRO A 47 6.00 26.78 9.55
C PRO A 47 6.36 26.66 11.03
N GLY A 48 7.53 26.10 11.31
CA GLY A 48 8.06 25.94 12.68
C GLY A 48 7.55 24.71 13.44
N SER A 49 6.65 23.91 12.85
CA SER A 49 6.19 22.65 13.45
C SER A 49 7.25 21.55 13.35
N MET A 50 7.30 20.64 14.34
CA MET A 50 8.27 19.54 14.40
C MET A 50 7.57 18.20 14.69
N PRO A 51 7.95 17.11 14.01
CA PRO A 51 7.34 15.79 14.21
C PRO A 51 7.80 15.13 15.52
N VAL A 52 6.88 14.48 16.22
CA VAL A 52 7.16 13.69 17.42
C VAL A 52 6.62 12.27 17.24
N LEU A 53 7.52 11.29 17.16
CA LEU A 53 7.18 9.91 16.84
C LEU A 53 6.27 9.25 17.88
N ASN A 54 5.22 8.60 17.40
CA ASN A 54 4.31 7.81 18.21
C ASN A 54 4.92 6.44 18.58
N LYS A 55 5.21 6.24 19.88
CA LYS A 55 5.78 4.99 20.42
C LYS A 55 4.94 3.74 20.08
N ARG A 56 3.61 3.86 20.08
CA ARG A 56 2.71 2.73 19.82
C ARG A 56 2.81 2.23 18.38
N VAL A 57 3.07 3.14 17.43
CA VAL A 57 3.28 2.78 16.03
C VAL A 57 4.53 1.91 15.88
N VAL A 58 5.63 2.27 16.53
CA VAL A 58 6.87 1.47 16.51
C VAL A 58 6.62 0.08 17.09
N GLU A 59 5.93 -0.01 18.22
CA GLU A 59 5.58 -1.29 18.84
C GLU A 59 4.75 -2.18 17.88
N PHE A 60 3.73 -1.62 17.24
CA PHE A 60 2.89 -2.33 16.27
C PHE A 60 3.69 -2.81 15.06
N ALA A 61 4.50 -1.93 14.48
CA ALA A 61 5.33 -2.27 13.34
C ALA A 61 6.36 -3.36 13.68
N MET A 62 6.94 -3.34 14.89
CA MET A 62 7.83 -4.42 15.38
C MET A 62 7.08 -5.74 15.56
N ARG A 63 5.86 -5.73 16.12
CA ARG A 63 5.02 -6.93 16.26
C ARG A 63 4.72 -7.54 14.89
N VAL A 64 4.35 -6.72 13.91
CA VAL A 64 4.11 -7.17 12.53
C VAL A 64 5.39 -7.74 11.92
N GLY A 65 6.51 -7.03 12.01
CA GLY A 65 7.80 -7.52 11.52
C GLY A 65 8.15 -8.89 12.11
N LYS A 66 8.01 -9.09 13.42
CA LYS A 66 8.25 -10.39 14.08
C LYS A 66 7.28 -11.48 13.62
N ALA A 67 6.00 -11.18 13.50
CA ALA A 67 5.00 -12.15 13.03
C ALA A 67 5.23 -12.57 11.57
N LEU A 68 5.79 -11.67 10.76
CA LEU A 68 6.22 -11.94 9.38
C LEU A 68 7.66 -12.50 9.32
N ASN A 69 8.20 -13.00 10.43
CA ASN A 69 9.54 -13.57 10.54
C ASN A 69 10.67 -12.66 10.00
N CYS A 70 10.48 -11.34 10.05
CA CYS A 70 11.50 -10.38 9.62
C CYS A 70 12.61 -10.23 10.66
N SER A 71 13.79 -9.87 10.18
CA SER A 71 14.86 -9.34 11.02
C SER A 71 14.52 -7.89 11.38
N ILE A 72 14.39 -7.61 12.67
CA ILE A 72 14.17 -6.23 13.17
C ILE A 72 15.52 -5.55 13.29
N ARG A 73 15.65 -4.35 12.73
CA ARG A 73 16.87 -3.56 12.83
C ARG A 73 16.97 -2.91 14.22
N GLU A 74 18.19 -2.88 14.76
CA GLU A 74 18.48 -2.16 16.00
C GLU A 74 18.42 -0.64 15.78
N GLU A 75 18.82 -0.19 14.58
CA GLU A 75 18.77 1.21 14.16
C GLU A 75 18.00 1.35 12.84
N CYS A 76 17.04 2.27 12.80
CA CYS A 76 16.29 2.64 11.61
C CYS A 76 16.13 4.17 11.54
N ASP A 77 16.03 4.70 10.33
CA ASP A 77 15.98 6.14 10.07
C ASP A 77 14.69 6.51 9.34
N PHE A 78 14.14 7.68 9.65
CA PHE A 78 13.08 8.28 8.85
C PHE A 78 13.68 9.15 7.73
N SER A 79 13.07 9.09 6.56
CA SER A 79 13.46 9.77 5.34
C SER A 79 12.30 10.64 4.83
N ARG A 80 12.63 11.69 4.08
CA ARG A 80 11.63 12.54 3.41
C ARG A 80 11.51 12.14 1.94
N LYS A 81 10.35 11.60 1.56
CA LYS A 81 9.99 11.31 0.17
C LYS A 81 9.31 12.54 -0.42
N ASN A 82 10.06 13.33 -1.17
CA ASN A 82 9.64 14.65 -1.65
C ASN A 82 8.80 14.54 -2.94
N TYR A 83 7.59 15.08 -2.95
CA TYR A 83 6.76 15.25 -4.14
C TYR A 83 5.66 16.28 -3.85
N PHE A 84 5.19 16.97 -4.89
CA PHE A 84 4.13 17.97 -4.76
C PHE A 84 2.79 17.35 -5.14
N TYR A 85 1.85 17.35 -4.19
CA TYR A 85 0.45 17.01 -4.45
C TYR A 85 -0.46 17.71 -3.43
N PRO A 86 -1.68 18.14 -3.81
CA PRO A 86 -2.52 18.96 -2.92
C PRO A 86 -2.89 18.34 -1.57
N ASP A 87 -2.92 17.01 -1.44
CA ASP A 87 -3.17 16.34 -0.16
C ASP A 87 -1.91 16.04 0.67
N LEU A 88 -0.73 16.45 0.19
CA LEU A 88 0.52 16.36 0.91
C LEU A 88 0.99 17.74 1.37
N ASP A 89 0.50 18.13 2.54
CA ASP A 89 0.71 19.39 3.24
C ASP A 89 2.18 19.85 3.32
N LYS A 90 3.11 18.91 3.58
CA LYS A 90 4.53 19.18 3.80
C LYS A 90 5.38 19.25 2.53
N ALA A 91 4.82 18.93 1.36
CA ALA A 91 5.57 18.65 0.12
C ALA A 91 6.60 17.49 0.23
N TYR A 92 6.52 16.72 1.32
CA TYR A 92 7.20 15.46 1.49
C TYR A 92 6.40 14.57 2.44
N GLN A 93 6.47 13.26 2.21
CA GLN A 93 5.97 12.24 3.11
C GLN A 93 7.13 11.74 3.97
N ILE A 94 6.98 11.72 5.29
CA ILE A 94 7.92 11.06 6.18
C ILE A 94 7.67 9.54 6.11
N THR A 95 8.67 8.81 5.63
CA THR A 95 8.68 7.35 5.45
C THR A 95 10.03 6.80 5.94
N GLN A 96 10.37 5.55 5.68
CA GLN A 96 11.73 5.03 5.84
C GLN A 96 12.22 4.53 4.49
N TYR A 97 13.43 4.90 4.06
CA TYR A 97 13.98 4.46 2.77
C TYR A 97 15.06 3.40 2.94
N ASP A 98 16.32 3.79 3.21
CA ASP A 98 17.47 2.88 3.24
C ASP A 98 17.52 1.96 4.48
N LYS A 99 16.94 2.42 5.59
CA LYS A 99 16.93 1.69 6.86
C LYS A 99 15.48 1.50 7.36
N PRO A 100 14.70 0.62 6.73
CA PRO A 100 13.34 0.30 7.20
C PRO A 100 13.39 -0.35 8.59
N LEU A 101 12.26 -0.45 9.27
CA LEU A 101 12.21 -1.07 10.60
C LEU A 101 12.55 -2.58 10.58
N ALA A 102 12.05 -3.30 9.58
CA ALA A 102 12.22 -4.75 9.48
C ALA A 102 12.43 -5.21 8.03
N GLU A 103 13.23 -6.26 7.82
CA GLU A 103 13.61 -6.76 6.50
C GLU A 103 13.71 -8.30 6.48
N TRP A 104 13.74 -8.85 5.27
CA TRP A 104 14.09 -10.26 5.00
C TRP A 104 13.20 -11.26 5.76
N GLY A 105 11.91 -11.00 5.75
CA GLY A 105 10.91 -11.86 6.36
C GLY A 105 10.32 -12.87 5.40
N LYS A 106 9.30 -13.57 5.90
CA LYS A 106 8.53 -14.54 5.14
C LYS A 106 7.18 -14.85 5.78
N LEU A 107 6.22 -15.16 4.92
CA LEU A 107 4.90 -15.66 5.30
C LEU A 107 4.59 -16.95 4.54
N LEU A 108 4.19 -17.99 5.27
CA LEU A 108 3.75 -19.26 4.70
C LEU A 108 2.28 -19.18 4.30
N ILE A 109 1.99 -19.57 3.07
CA ILE A 109 0.62 -19.69 2.54
C ILE A 109 0.37 -21.13 2.11
N GLU A 110 -0.91 -21.52 2.07
CA GLU A 110 -1.31 -22.76 1.41
C GLU A 110 -1.08 -22.61 -0.10
N GLY A 111 -0.20 -23.44 -0.66
CA GLY A 111 0.02 -23.61 -2.09
C GLY A 111 -0.85 -24.72 -2.68
N GLU A 112 -0.69 -24.98 -3.98
CA GLU A 112 -1.43 -26.08 -4.65
C GLU A 112 -0.86 -27.46 -4.28
N ASP A 113 0.46 -27.54 -4.05
CA ASP A 113 1.19 -28.79 -3.75
C ASP A 113 1.77 -28.83 -2.32
N GLY A 114 1.28 -27.97 -1.41
CA GLY A 114 1.78 -27.86 -0.03
C GLY A 114 2.03 -26.41 0.40
N GLU A 115 2.67 -26.21 1.55
CA GLU A 115 3.02 -24.86 2.00
C GLU A 115 3.99 -24.18 1.04
N LYS A 116 3.70 -22.92 0.71
CA LYS A 116 4.56 -22.06 -0.10
C LYS A 116 5.03 -20.88 0.72
N GLU A 117 6.34 -20.63 0.68
CA GLU A 117 6.95 -19.48 1.31
C GLU A 117 6.89 -18.26 0.37
N ILE A 118 6.37 -17.14 0.87
CA ILE A 118 6.42 -15.84 0.20
C ILE A 118 7.32 -14.92 1.02
N ARG A 119 8.44 -14.49 0.42
CA ARG A 119 9.42 -13.64 1.12
C ARG A 119 8.92 -12.20 1.21
N ILE A 120 9.27 -11.55 2.31
CA ILE A 120 9.00 -10.15 2.60
C ILE A 120 10.33 -9.41 2.48
N THR A 121 10.41 -8.47 1.55
CA THR A 121 11.60 -7.63 1.38
C THR A 121 11.76 -6.72 2.59
N ARG A 122 10.68 -6.03 2.98
CA ARG A 122 10.70 -5.01 4.04
C ARG A 122 9.32 -4.73 4.64
N VAL A 123 9.34 -4.26 5.88
CA VAL A 123 8.23 -3.60 6.57
C VAL A 123 8.74 -2.28 7.10
N HIS A 124 8.08 -1.18 6.75
CA HIS A 124 8.48 0.14 7.19
C HIS A 124 7.32 1.03 7.59
N ILE A 125 7.61 2.05 8.40
CA ILE A 125 6.63 3.00 8.93
C ILE A 125 6.58 4.24 8.03
N GLU A 126 5.38 4.73 7.74
CA GLU A 126 5.19 6.00 7.05
C GLU A 126 3.88 6.71 7.46
N GLU A 127 3.75 7.98 7.08
CA GLU A 127 2.51 8.74 7.27
C GLU A 127 1.60 8.70 6.03
N ASP A 128 0.28 8.63 6.23
CA ASP A 128 -0.70 8.74 5.14
C ASP A 128 -0.88 10.22 4.71
N PRO A 129 -1.00 10.53 3.40
CA PRO A 129 -1.50 11.83 2.95
C PRO A 129 -2.97 12.09 3.31
N GLY A 130 -3.38 13.35 3.13
CA GLY A 130 -4.79 13.76 3.21
C GLY A 130 -5.67 13.11 2.15
N ARG A 131 -6.96 13.47 2.15
CA ARG A 131 -7.94 13.00 1.16
C ARG A 131 -8.26 14.12 0.17
N SER A 132 -8.14 13.82 -1.13
CA SER A 132 -8.60 14.69 -2.21
C SER A 132 -9.96 14.23 -2.74
N VAL A 133 -10.90 15.15 -2.90
CA VAL A 133 -12.21 14.91 -3.55
C VAL A 133 -12.34 15.86 -4.73
N HIS A 134 -12.35 15.31 -5.94
CA HIS A 134 -12.48 16.10 -7.17
C HIS A 134 -13.95 16.39 -7.46
N MET A 135 -14.29 17.67 -7.55
CA MET A 135 -15.66 18.12 -7.84
C MET A 135 -15.82 18.38 -9.34
N GLY A 136 -16.75 17.66 -9.97
CA GLY A 136 -17.03 17.76 -11.40
C GLY A 136 -17.26 16.40 -12.05
N THR A 137 -17.27 16.36 -13.38
CA THR A 137 -17.24 15.10 -14.15
C THR A 137 -15.81 14.74 -14.51
N THR A 138 -15.55 13.47 -14.85
CA THR A 138 -14.22 12.95 -15.23
C THR A 138 -13.50 13.80 -16.28
N ASP A 139 -14.26 14.49 -17.14
CA ASP A 139 -13.72 15.29 -18.25
C ASP A 139 -13.68 16.81 -17.96
N ARG A 140 -14.30 17.27 -16.86
CA ARG A 140 -14.37 18.69 -16.45
C ARG A 140 -14.38 18.82 -14.93
N GLY A 141 -13.21 18.62 -14.31
CA GLY A 141 -13.00 18.99 -12.91
C GLY A 141 -13.09 20.51 -12.75
N LYS A 142 -13.88 21.00 -11.79
CA LYS A 142 -13.98 22.44 -11.46
C LYS A 142 -12.97 22.84 -10.39
N TYR A 143 -12.90 22.06 -9.32
CA TYR A 143 -12.00 22.27 -8.20
C TYR A 143 -11.83 20.96 -7.41
N THR A 144 -10.84 20.92 -6.54
CA THR A 144 -10.58 19.79 -5.63
C THR A 144 -10.76 20.28 -4.20
N LEU A 145 -11.53 19.55 -3.42
CA LEU A 145 -11.62 19.72 -1.97
C LEU A 145 -10.56 18.84 -1.32
N VAL A 146 -9.84 19.38 -0.35
CA VAL A 146 -8.80 18.65 0.40
C VAL A 146 -9.19 18.59 1.87
N ASP A 147 -9.15 17.39 2.41
CA ASP A 147 -9.37 17.10 3.83
C ASP A 147 -8.11 16.48 4.44
N TYR A 148 -7.49 17.19 5.38
CA TYR A 148 -6.27 16.78 6.07
C TYR A 148 -6.53 15.99 7.35
N ASN A 149 -7.77 15.60 7.65
CA ASN A 149 -8.08 14.68 8.75
C ASN A 149 -7.22 13.41 8.68
N ARG A 150 -7.02 12.86 7.48
CA ARG A 150 -6.17 11.66 7.25
C ARG A 150 -4.66 11.95 7.22
N ALA A 151 -4.24 13.19 7.02
CA ALA A 151 -2.81 13.52 6.92
C ALA A 151 -2.11 13.20 8.24
N GLY A 152 -1.02 12.42 8.19
CA GLY A 152 -0.27 12.00 9.38
C GLY A 152 -0.76 10.71 10.02
N ILE A 153 -1.78 10.04 9.46
CA ILE A 153 -2.24 8.73 9.96
C ILE A 153 -1.10 7.71 9.84
N PRO A 154 -0.85 6.87 10.85
CA PRO A 154 0.25 5.91 10.77
C PRO A 154 -0.08 4.75 9.84
N LEU A 155 0.85 4.49 8.92
CA LEU A 155 0.86 3.33 8.05
C LEU A 155 2.07 2.46 8.34
N ILE A 156 1.93 1.17 8.07
CA ILE A 156 3.05 0.32 7.69
C ILE A 156 2.93 -0.07 6.22
N GLU A 157 4.04 -0.03 5.50
CA GLU A 157 4.14 -0.57 4.15
C GLU A 157 4.92 -1.88 4.21
N ILE A 158 4.28 -2.96 3.74
CA ILE A 158 4.81 -4.32 3.66
C ILE A 158 5.04 -4.64 2.19
N VAL A 159 6.29 -4.88 1.81
CA VAL A 159 6.68 -5.17 0.42
C VAL A 159 7.12 -6.62 0.31
N THR A 160 6.52 -7.34 -0.62
CA THR A 160 6.90 -8.74 -0.89
C THR A 160 8.02 -8.81 -1.94
N GLU A 161 8.82 -9.86 -1.87
CA GLU A 161 9.57 -10.32 -3.04
C GLU A 161 8.60 -10.76 -4.14
N PRO A 162 9.03 -10.80 -5.41
CA PRO A 162 8.18 -11.20 -6.52
C PRO A 162 8.05 -12.74 -6.60
N ASP A 163 7.58 -13.39 -5.53
CA ASP A 163 7.49 -14.84 -5.36
C ASP A 163 6.13 -15.43 -5.78
N LEU A 164 5.11 -14.59 -5.92
CA LEU A 164 3.76 -15.01 -6.29
C LEU A 164 3.69 -15.36 -7.78
N ARG A 165 3.04 -16.49 -8.11
CA ARG A 165 2.94 -17.07 -9.46
C ARG A 165 1.51 -17.14 -9.99
N SER A 166 0.52 -16.78 -9.18
CA SER A 166 -0.86 -16.70 -9.65
C SER A 166 -1.69 -15.67 -8.89
N PRO A 167 -2.80 -15.17 -9.49
CA PRO A 167 -3.76 -14.33 -8.79
C PRO A 167 -4.36 -15.01 -7.54
N LYS A 168 -4.53 -16.33 -7.57
CA LYS A 168 -5.02 -17.12 -6.43
C LYS A 168 -4.04 -17.13 -5.28
N GLU A 169 -2.75 -17.30 -5.56
CA GLU A 169 -1.69 -17.19 -4.54
C GLU A 169 -1.67 -15.80 -3.92
N ALA A 170 -1.77 -14.74 -4.73
CA ALA A 170 -1.82 -13.36 -4.21
C ALA A 170 -3.00 -13.16 -3.24
N ARG A 171 -4.18 -13.71 -3.58
CA ARG A 171 -5.34 -13.69 -2.69
C ARG A 171 -5.12 -14.50 -1.40
N ARG A 172 -4.54 -15.69 -1.48
CA ARG A 172 -4.23 -16.52 -0.31
C ARG A 172 -3.23 -15.82 0.61
N PHE A 173 -2.20 -15.18 0.04
CA PHE A 173 -1.25 -14.36 0.78
C PHE A 173 -1.93 -13.20 1.51
N LEU A 174 -2.77 -12.42 0.81
CA LEU A 174 -3.47 -11.29 1.43
C LEU A 174 -4.43 -11.74 2.54
N ASN A 175 -5.14 -12.85 2.36
CA ASN A 175 -6.00 -13.43 3.39
C ASN A 175 -5.19 -13.86 4.63
N LYS A 176 -4.04 -14.52 4.42
CA LYS A 176 -3.17 -14.95 5.52
C LYS A 176 -2.59 -13.73 6.25
N LEU A 177 -2.11 -12.74 5.51
CA LEU A 177 -1.59 -11.49 6.06
C LEU A 177 -2.66 -10.78 6.90
N ARG A 178 -3.89 -10.64 6.37
CA ARG A 178 -5.03 -10.07 7.09
C ARG A 178 -5.26 -10.78 8.42
N ALA A 179 -5.39 -12.11 8.39
CA ALA A 179 -5.62 -12.89 9.60
C ALA A 179 -4.49 -12.73 10.63
N THR A 180 -3.23 -12.64 10.18
CA THR A 180 -2.09 -12.35 11.05
C THR A 180 -2.19 -10.95 11.68
N LEU A 181 -2.49 -9.92 10.89
CA LEU A 181 -2.61 -8.56 11.40
C LEU A 181 -3.80 -8.41 12.37
N GLU A 182 -4.90 -9.14 12.15
CA GLU A 182 -6.11 -9.15 13.00
C GLU A 182 -5.78 -9.81 14.34
N TYR A 183 -5.08 -10.94 14.29
CA TYR A 183 -4.64 -11.64 15.49
C TYR A 183 -3.71 -10.80 16.37
N LEU A 184 -2.90 -9.93 15.76
CA LEU A 184 -2.01 -9.02 16.50
C LEU A 184 -2.72 -7.79 17.08
N ASP A 185 -3.99 -7.55 16.70
CA ASP A 185 -4.78 -6.37 17.10
C ASP A 185 -4.06 -5.05 16.77
N VAL A 186 -3.48 -4.97 15.57
CA VAL A 186 -2.75 -3.78 15.09
C VAL A 186 -3.50 -2.99 14.03
N PHE A 187 -4.55 -3.57 13.43
CA PHE A 187 -5.37 -2.95 12.39
C PHE A 187 -6.83 -3.38 12.53
N ASP A 188 -7.72 -2.64 11.89
CA ASP A 188 -9.17 -2.89 11.87
C ASP A 188 -9.64 -3.07 10.43
N SER A 189 -10.14 -4.26 10.10
CA SER A 189 -10.57 -4.61 8.75
C SER A 189 -11.89 -3.97 8.33
N GLU A 190 -12.72 -3.54 9.28
CA GLU A 190 -14.03 -2.94 9.00
C GLU A 190 -13.89 -1.46 8.60
N LYS A 191 -12.79 -0.81 9.00
CA LYS A 191 -12.49 0.57 8.61
C LYS A 191 -12.18 0.66 7.12
N GLU A 192 -12.96 1.48 6.40
CA GLU A 192 -12.71 1.75 4.98
C GLU A 192 -11.26 2.26 4.76
N GLY A 193 -10.59 1.69 3.76
CA GLY A 193 -9.24 2.07 3.37
C GLY A 193 -8.13 1.66 4.34
N SER A 194 -8.43 0.80 5.32
CA SER A 194 -7.45 0.33 6.32
C SER A 194 -6.36 -0.57 5.74
N LEU A 195 -6.61 -1.19 4.59
CA LEU A 195 -5.60 -1.92 3.83
C LEU A 195 -5.71 -1.61 2.34
N ARG A 196 -4.59 -1.22 1.73
CA ARG A 196 -4.49 -0.86 0.31
C ARG A 196 -3.37 -1.68 -0.32
N VAL A 197 -3.59 -2.13 -1.55
CA VAL A 197 -2.64 -3.00 -2.25
C VAL A 197 -2.33 -2.41 -3.62
N ASP A 198 -1.05 -2.18 -3.87
CA ASP A 198 -0.52 -1.98 -5.21
C ASP A 198 0.15 -3.28 -5.66
N ALA A 199 -0.11 -3.68 -6.91
CA ALA A 199 0.32 -4.97 -7.44
C ALA A 199 1.28 -4.81 -8.61
N ASN A 200 2.50 -5.30 -8.45
CA ASN A 200 3.50 -5.37 -9.50
C ASN A 200 3.38 -6.72 -10.23
N ILE A 201 3.24 -6.71 -11.56
CA ILE A 201 3.10 -7.92 -12.36
C ILE A 201 3.86 -7.84 -13.70
N SER A 202 4.55 -8.93 -14.01
CA SER A 202 5.18 -9.16 -15.32
C SER A 202 5.02 -10.61 -15.75
N LEU A 203 5.10 -10.85 -17.05
CA LEU A 203 5.37 -12.17 -17.59
C LEU A 203 6.88 -12.33 -17.78
N LYS A 204 7.38 -13.56 -17.68
CA LYS A 204 8.81 -13.87 -17.83
C LYS A 204 9.33 -13.31 -19.16
N GLY A 205 10.34 -12.45 -19.08
CA GLY A 205 10.92 -11.78 -20.26
C GLY A 205 10.13 -10.57 -20.77
N SER A 206 9.09 -10.09 -20.08
CA SER A 206 8.34 -8.87 -20.43
C SER A 206 8.60 -7.71 -19.48
N GLY A 207 8.16 -6.50 -19.86
CA GLY A 207 8.13 -5.35 -18.95
C GLY A 207 7.18 -5.55 -17.77
N ARG A 208 7.46 -4.85 -16.67
CA ARG A 208 6.68 -4.85 -15.43
C ARG A 208 5.61 -3.76 -15.46
N VAL A 209 4.38 -4.13 -15.12
CA VAL A 209 3.27 -3.21 -14.90
C VAL A 209 2.96 -3.12 -13.41
N GLU A 210 2.76 -1.92 -12.92
CA GLU A 210 2.28 -1.66 -11.56
C GLU A 210 0.78 -1.31 -11.64
N VAL A 211 -0.05 -2.04 -10.93
CA VAL A 211 -1.50 -1.81 -10.88
C VAL A 211 -1.88 -1.18 -9.54
N LYS A 212 -2.38 0.05 -9.58
CA LYS A 212 -2.79 0.83 -8.42
C LYS A 212 -4.31 0.88 -8.23
N ASN A 213 -4.71 1.42 -7.08
CA ASN A 213 -6.09 1.67 -6.67
C ASN A 213 -6.89 0.36 -6.48
N ILE A 214 -6.28 -0.64 -5.86
CA ILE A 214 -6.97 -1.88 -5.53
C ILE A 214 -7.42 -1.82 -4.06
N SER A 215 -8.73 -1.70 -3.87
CA SER A 215 -9.42 -1.51 -2.60
C SER A 215 -9.79 -2.82 -1.89
N SER A 216 -9.74 -3.97 -2.58
CA SER A 216 -10.20 -5.25 -2.04
C SER A 216 -9.35 -6.43 -2.51
N TYR A 217 -9.26 -7.50 -1.71
CA TYR A 217 -8.45 -8.68 -2.07
C TYR A 217 -9.03 -9.42 -3.28
N LYS A 218 -10.36 -9.41 -3.40
CA LYS A 218 -11.06 -9.86 -4.60
C LYS A 218 -10.73 -8.96 -5.81
N GLY A 219 -10.58 -7.66 -5.58
CA GLY A 219 -10.08 -6.70 -6.55
C GLY A 219 -8.68 -7.06 -7.03
N VAL A 220 -7.77 -7.47 -6.14
CA VAL A 220 -6.39 -7.87 -6.50
C VAL A 220 -6.41 -9.07 -7.42
N GLU A 221 -7.15 -10.12 -7.08
CA GLU A 221 -7.26 -11.31 -7.92
C GLU A 221 -7.80 -10.98 -9.32
N LYS A 222 -8.85 -10.14 -9.40
CA LYS A 222 -9.43 -9.69 -10.68
C LYS A 222 -8.45 -8.85 -11.49
N ALA A 223 -7.79 -7.88 -10.86
CA ALA A 223 -6.84 -6.97 -11.49
C ALA A 223 -5.66 -7.76 -12.09
N LEU A 224 -5.07 -8.67 -11.31
CA LEU A 224 -3.99 -9.55 -11.76
C LEU A 224 -4.45 -10.46 -12.90
N THR A 225 -5.64 -11.06 -12.80
CA THR A 225 -6.18 -11.94 -13.85
C THR A 225 -6.37 -11.20 -15.18
N PHE A 226 -6.91 -9.97 -15.12
CA PHE A 226 -7.04 -9.12 -16.29
C PHE A 226 -5.68 -8.77 -16.89
N GLU A 227 -4.73 -8.35 -16.05
CA GLU A 227 -3.42 -7.89 -16.50
C GLU A 227 -2.59 -9.03 -17.11
N ILE A 228 -2.64 -10.24 -16.56
CA ILE A 228 -2.03 -11.44 -17.17
C ILE A 228 -2.58 -11.66 -18.58
N THR A 229 -3.91 -11.59 -18.73
CA THR A 229 -4.59 -11.81 -20.02
C THR A 229 -4.18 -10.72 -21.02
N ARG A 230 -4.15 -9.47 -20.57
CA ARG A 230 -3.73 -8.32 -21.39
C ARG A 230 -2.28 -8.47 -21.86
N GLN A 231 -1.35 -8.73 -20.96
CA GLN A 231 0.07 -8.88 -21.29
C GLN A 231 0.29 -10.05 -22.27
N ARG A 232 -0.36 -11.20 -22.05
CA ARG A 232 -0.33 -12.32 -22.99
C ARG A 232 -0.81 -11.93 -24.39
N ASN A 233 -1.89 -11.16 -24.48
CA ASN A 233 -2.41 -10.71 -25.77
C ASN A 233 -1.49 -9.72 -26.49
N VAL A 234 -0.82 -8.82 -25.76
CA VAL A 234 0.19 -7.91 -26.31
C VAL A 234 1.37 -8.70 -26.87
N ILE A 235 1.91 -9.65 -26.11
CA ILE A 235 3.03 -10.50 -26.54
C ILE A 235 2.64 -11.35 -27.75
N ARG A 236 1.46 -11.97 -27.76
CA ARG A 236 0.95 -12.75 -28.91
C ARG A 236 0.83 -11.94 -30.20
N ARG A 237 0.68 -10.62 -30.10
CA ARG A 237 0.66 -9.71 -31.26
C ARG A 237 2.05 -9.23 -31.68
N GLY A 238 3.11 -9.77 -31.09
CA GLY A 238 4.50 -9.35 -31.33
C GLY A 238 4.83 -7.97 -30.75
N GLN A 239 4.01 -7.47 -29.81
CA GLN A 239 4.21 -6.17 -29.16
C GLN A 239 4.93 -6.33 -27.82
N VAL A 240 5.61 -5.26 -27.40
CA VAL A 240 6.32 -5.21 -26.11
C VAL A 240 5.38 -4.69 -25.02
N VAL A 241 5.38 -5.36 -23.87
CA VAL A 241 4.72 -4.84 -22.67
C VAL A 241 5.58 -3.70 -22.11
N ALA A 242 5.07 -2.47 -22.20
CA ALA A 242 5.74 -1.29 -21.64
C ALA A 242 5.76 -1.33 -20.10
N ARG A 243 6.78 -0.71 -19.51
CA ARG A 243 6.80 -0.42 -18.08
C ARG A 243 5.92 0.79 -17.82
N GLU A 244 4.79 0.58 -17.17
CA GLU A 244 3.79 1.62 -16.91
C GLU A 244 3.06 1.36 -15.59
N THR A 245 2.50 2.42 -15.04
CA THR A 245 1.50 2.34 -13.97
C THR A 245 0.11 2.34 -14.61
N ARG A 246 -0.76 1.45 -14.13
CA ARG A 246 -2.15 1.33 -14.56
C ARG A 246 -3.06 1.40 -13.34
N HIS A 247 -4.30 1.84 -13.52
CA HIS A 247 -5.31 1.88 -12.47
C HIS A 247 -6.36 0.78 -12.70
N PHE A 248 -6.73 0.07 -11.63
CA PHE A 248 -7.84 -0.87 -11.69
C PHE A 248 -9.19 -0.14 -11.57
N VAL A 249 -10.08 -0.37 -12.53
CA VAL A 249 -11.44 0.17 -12.52
C VAL A 249 -12.40 -0.93 -12.08
N GLU A 250 -12.69 -0.99 -10.78
CA GLU A 250 -13.43 -2.11 -10.16
C GLU A 250 -14.81 -2.35 -10.80
N ALA A 251 -15.54 -1.27 -11.12
CA ALA A 251 -16.86 -1.35 -11.75
C ALA A 251 -16.85 -2.05 -13.12
N ARG A 252 -15.72 -2.01 -13.83
CA ARG A 252 -15.56 -2.62 -15.16
C ARG A 252 -14.70 -3.89 -15.13
N GLY A 253 -13.94 -4.11 -14.06
CA GLY A 253 -12.99 -5.21 -13.94
C GLY A 253 -11.81 -5.12 -14.93
N VAL A 254 -11.38 -3.91 -15.30
CA VAL A 254 -10.30 -3.66 -16.28
C VAL A 254 -9.19 -2.79 -15.70
N THR A 255 -7.99 -2.87 -16.25
CA THR A 255 -6.89 -1.93 -15.97
C THR A 255 -6.78 -0.88 -17.08
N THR A 256 -6.64 0.39 -16.70
CA THR A 256 -6.45 1.51 -17.63
C THR A 256 -5.11 2.18 -17.39
N SER A 257 -4.40 2.58 -18.45
CA SER A 257 -3.14 3.31 -18.34
C SER A 257 -3.38 4.67 -17.67
N SER A 258 -2.46 5.10 -16.81
CA SER A 258 -2.43 6.48 -16.32
C SER A 258 -2.17 7.42 -17.50
N ARG A 259 -3.01 8.44 -17.70
CA ARG A 259 -2.74 9.45 -18.73
C ARG A 259 -1.48 10.22 -18.32
N SER A 260 -0.48 10.26 -19.19
CA SER A 260 0.70 11.13 -19.06
C SER A 260 0.32 12.59 -19.08
#